data_AF-A0AAV9TLK4-F1
#
_entry.id   AF-A0AAV9TLK4-F1
#
_cell.length_a   1.000
_cell.length_b   1.000
_cell.length_c   1.000
_cell.angle_alpha   90.00
_cell.angle_beta   90.00
_cell.angle_gamma   90.00
#
_symmetry.space_group_name_H-M   'P 1'
#
loop_
_entity.id
_entity.type
_entity.pdbx_description
1 polymer ?
#
loop_
_entity_poly.entity_id
_entity_poly.type
_entity_poly.pdbx_seq_one_letter_code
_entity_poly.pdbx_strand_id
1 'polypeptide(L)'
;MEQLIPSFTRVQLGLDQPSNLIAHFPQFESAVLSGDDVTISPSDLSLLLDRPSSASIASSLAQLQSSSSSSSSSSSSSTPDYDEATLLHRAVHTPAALSSGEIDLLRRRFWPAHEYDGCQAAWAGALAKLESDTSEEHMVSTVARLRRVREKLAGEAEKAFEAAQLEWVRRLMSSGMTTSTMPRACWGYAIYYDPDAGADDDDFQVRVSASLQWARDVSSVAKNVQTGNWALHRMGWPTGAATDKHKRGLFERLRRDFQTVRGEALPEGILQNVFLVVDRDSVHSVMNGSKGGNVCDDMWVWAVDPEYHDDDDDDKQEGQDTVQEQDEAAYPGHVRVRLQQLVNNFYVVRRPDHGNVVVPLETLWAYAQKSYQRAFVSVREEDFQKWVPNRDVGSCLRQ
;
A
#
# COMPACT_ATOMS: atom_id res chain seq x y z
N MET A 1 -24.51 4.54 6.33
CA MET A 1 -24.81 5.21 5.03
C MET A 1 -24.13 6.55 4.89
N GLU A 2 -24.06 7.34 5.98
CA GLU A 2 -23.37 8.64 6.03
C GLU A 2 -21.90 8.59 5.59
N GLN A 3 -21.18 7.49 5.82
CA GLN A 3 -19.81 7.33 5.31
C GLN A 3 -19.76 6.84 3.85
N LEU A 4 -20.73 6.02 3.42
CA LEU A 4 -20.68 5.32 2.13
C LEU A 4 -21.19 6.15 0.96
N ILE A 5 -22.27 6.90 1.13
CA ILE A 5 -22.84 7.70 0.03
C ILE A 5 -21.85 8.80 -0.42
N PRO A 6 -21.16 9.52 0.49
CA PRO A 6 -20.18 10.52 0.06
C PRO A 6 -19.02 9.96 -0.74
N SER A 7 -18.70 8.67 -0.61
CA SER A 7 -17.61 8.03 -1.36
C SER A 7 -18.00 7.49 -2.72
N PHE A 8 -19.27 7.63 -3.13
CA PHE A 8 -19.71 7.30 -4.49
C PHE A 8 -18.98 8.18 -5.51
N THR A 9 -18.64 7.58 -6.65
CA THR A 9 -17.91 8.21 -7.76
C THR A 9 -18.60 9.49 -8.21
N ARG A 10 -19.94 9.48 -8.32
CA ARG A 10 -20.72 10.67 -8.69
C ARG A 10 -20.53 11.83 -7.70
N VAL A 11 -20.41 11.55 -6.41
CA VAL A 11 -20.19 12.58 -5.38
C VAL A 11 -18.75 13.07 -5.40
N GLN A 12 -17.79 12.16 -5.54
CA GLN A 12 -16.37 12.50 -5.63
C GLN A 12 -16.07 13.40 -6.84
N LEU A 13 -16.79 13.20 -7.94
CA LEU A 13 -16.72 14.04 -9.15
C LEU A 13 -17.58 15.30 -9.08
N GLY A 14 -18.28 15.55 -7.97
CA GLY A 14 -19.14 16.73 -7.78
C GLY A 14 -20.40 16.76 -8.65
N LEU A 15 -20.83 15.61 -9.19
CA LEU A 15 -22.01 15.49 -10.05
C LEU A 15 -23.32 15.50 -9.25
N ASP A 16 -23.28 15.07 -7.99
CA ASP A 16 -24.45 15.02 -7.11
C ASP A 16 -24.11 15.39 -5.67
N GLN A 17 -25.13 15.84 -4.93
CA GLN A 17 -25.02 16.19 -3.51
C GLN A 17 -25.49 15.02 -2.63
N PRO A 18 -24.64 14.50 -1.72
CA PRO A 18 -24.96 13.30 -0.95
C PRO A 18 -26.02 13.54 0.14
N SER A 19 -26.18 14.79 0.61
CA SER A 19 -27.00 15.12 1.78
C SER A 19 -28.46 14.72 1.63
N ASN A 20 -29.05 14.94 0.46
CA ASN A 20 -30.45 14.62 0.20
C ASN A 20 -30.69 13.11 0.21
N LEU A 21 -29.81 12.33 -0.44
CA LEU A 21 -29.93 10.87 -0.44
C LEU A 21 -29.67 10.28 0.94
N ILE A 22 -28.69 10.79 1.70
CA ILE A 22 -28.42 10.34 3.07
C ILE A 22 -29.66 10.54 3.96
N ALA A 23 -30.27 11.72 3.91
CA ALA A 23 -31.44 12.04 4.74
C ALA A 23 -32.65 11.15 4.42
N HIS A 24 -32.87 10.85 3.15
CA HIS A 24 -34.03 10.07 2.70
C HIS A 24 -33.77 8.56 2.57
N PHE A 25 -32.51 8.09 2.68
CA PHE A 25 -32.16 6.69 2.47
C PHE A 25 -32.99 5.71 3.31
N PRO A 26 -33.25 5.92 4.62
CA PRO A 26 -34.07 4.99 5.40
C PRO A 26 -35.49 4.82 4.85
N GLN A 27 -36.10 5.91 4.36
CA GLN A 27 -37.44 5.90 3.77
C GLN A 27 -37.41 5.16 2.42
N PHE A 28 -36.40 5.48 1.58
CA PHE A 28 -36.20 4.79 0.30
C PHE A 28 -35.96 3.30 0.48
N GLU A 29 -35.10 2.90 1.42
CA GLU A 29 -34.83 1.50 1.72
C GLU A 29 -36.12 0.77 2.12
N SER A 30 -36.88 1.33 3.07
CA SER A 30 -38.13 0.71 3.51
C SER A 30 -39.12 0.52 2.36
N ALA A 31 -39.28 1.55 1.52
CA ALA A 31 -40.28 1.56 0.47
C ALA A 31 -39.86 0.67 -0.73
N VAL A 32 -38.58 0.68 -1.11
CA VAL A 32 -38.03 -0.22 -2.14
C VAL A 32 -38.08 -1.70 -1.70
N LEU A 33 -37.79 -1.99 -0.43
CA LEU A 33 -37.77 -3.38 0.06
C LEU A 33 -39.16 -3.95 0.33
N SER A 34 -40.15 -3.12 0.67
CA SER A 34 -41.55 -3.52 0.85
C SER A 34 -42.30 -3.72 -0.48
N GLY A 35 -41.77 -3.18 -1.59
CA GLY A 35 -42.41 -3.24 -2.89
C GLY A 35 -43.51 -2.19 -3.07
N ASP A 36 -43.50 -1.15 -2.24
CA ASP A 36 -44.35 0.02 -2.44
C ASP A 36 -43.94 0.75 -3.74
N ASP A 37 -44.90 1.40 -4.40
CA ASP A 37 -44.63 2.18 -5.60
C ASP A 37 -43.90 3.48 -5.23
N VAL A 38 -42.56 3.41 -5.19
CA VAL A 38 -41.71 4.54 -4.84
C VAL A 38 -41.35 5.33 -6.08
N THR A 39 -41.83 6.56 -6.17
CA THR A 39 -41.33 7.52 -7.15
C THR A 39 -39.96 8.02 -6.72
N ILE A 40 -38.90 7.30 -7.10
CA ILE A 40 -37.52 7.76 -6.91
C ILE A 40 -37.19 8.76 -8.02
N SER A 41 -36.61 9.91 -7.66
CA SER A 41 -36.19 10.89 -8.65
C SER A 41 -35.07 10.30 -9.54
N PRO A 42 -34.99 10.65 -10.84
CA PRO A 42 -33.93 10.14 -11.71
C PRO A 42 -32.51 10.49 -11.22
N SER A 43 -32.35 11.62 -10.51
CA SER A 43 -31.08 12.02 -9.89
C SER A 43 -30.74 11.14 -8.70
N ASP A 44 -31.68 10.91 -7.77
CA ASP A 44 -31.45 10.03 -6.62
C ASP A 44 -31.18 8.59 -7.06
N LEU A 45 -31.87 8.12 -8.11
CA LEU A 45 -31.62 6.81 -8.70
C LEU A 45 -30.20 6.72 -9.28
N SER A 46 -29.77 7.73 -10.03
CA SER A 46 -28.42 7.76 -10.62
C SER A 46 -27.34 7.79 -9.54
N LEU A 47 -27.51 8.63 -8.51
CA LEU A 47 -26.62 8.70 -7.35
C LEU A 47 -26.58 7.37 -6.61
N LEU A 48 -27.74 6.78 -6.29
CA LEU A 48 -27.84 5.55 -5.52
C LEU A 48 -27.19 4.38 -6.25
N LEU A 49 -27.31 4.29 -7.57
CA LEU A 49 -26.68 3.25 -8.38
C LEU A 49 -25.19 3.53 -8.67
N ASP A 50 -24.72 4.74 -8.38
CA ASP A 50 -23.36 5.24 -8.67
C ASP A 50 -22.91 4.98 -10.11
N ARG A 51 -23.78 5.31 -11.08
CA ARG A 51 -23.55 5.08 -12.51
C ARG A 51 -23.23 6.39 -13.26
N PRO A 52 -22.37 6.37 -14.27
CA PRO A 52 -22.16 7.52 -15.13
C PRO A 52 -23.41 7.82 -15.97
N SER A 53 -23.43 8.96 -16.66
CA SER A 53 -24.51 9.30 -17.60
C SER A 53 -24.56 8.31 -18.77
N SER A 54 -25.72 8.16 -19.41
CA SER A 54 -25.89 7.26 -20.57
C SER A 54 -24.89 7.56 -21.70
N ALA A 55 -24.53 8.83 -21.90
CA ALA A 55 -23.53 9.23 -22.89
C ALA A 55 -22.11 8.75 -22.53
N SER A 56 -21.74 8.78 -21.24
CA SER A 56 -20.46 8.26 -20.77
C SER A 56 -20.42 6.73 -20.84
N ILE A 57 -21.52 6.04 -20.51
CA ILE A 57 -21.65 4.58 -20.69
C ILE A 57 -21.43 4.21 -22.16
N ALA A 58 -22.11 4.89 -23.09
CA ALA A 58 -21.96 4.65 -24.52
C ALA A 58 -20.52 4.90 -25.00
N SER A 59 -19.86 5.94 -24.47
CA SER A 59 -18.45 6.23 -24.79
C SER A 59 -17.50 5.14 -24.28
N SER A 60 -17.69 4.66 -23.05
CA SER A 60 -16.87 3.58 -22.49
C SER A 60 -17.06 2.25 -23.25
N LEU A 61 -18.28 1.95 -23.69
CA LEU A 61 -18.57 0.80 -24.55
C LEU A 61 -17.88 0.93 -25.93
N ALA A 62 -17.93 2.11 -26.56
CA ALA A 62 -17.25 2.36 -27.83
C ALA A 62 -15.72 2.22 -27.72
N GLN A 63 -15.11 2.68 -26.62
CA GLN A 63 -13.67 2.51 -26.36
C GLN A 63 -13.26 1.02 -26.18
N LEU A 64 -14.13 0.23 -25.55
CA LEU A 64 -13.92 -1.21 -25.41
C LEU A 64 -13.95 -1.92 -26.78
N GLN A 65 -14.86 -1.51 -27.67
CA GLN A 65 -14.93 -2.01 -29.05
C GLN A 65 -13.68 -1.64 -29.87
N SER A 66 -13.21 -0.39 -29.77
CA SER A 66 -12.02 0.04 -30.53
C SER A 66 -10.77 -0.72 -30.10
N SER A 67 -10.62 -0.98 -28.79
CA SER A 67 -9.48 -1.71 -28.21
C SER A 67 -9.46 -3.20 -28.60
N SER A 68 -10.65 -3.79 -28.78
CA SER A 68 -10.78 -5.19 -29.19
C SER A 68 -10.45 -5.39 -30.69
N SER A 69 -10.71 -4.38 -31.52
CA SER A 69 -10.54 -4.47 -32.98
C SER A 69 -9.09 -4.39 -33.44
N SER A 70 -8.21 -3.78 -32.64
CA SER A 70 -6.77 -3.69 -32.92
C SER A 70 -5.99 -5.00 -32.78
N SER A 71 -6.60 -6.04 -32.20
CA SER A 71 -5.90 -7.28 -31.80
C SER A 71 -6.17 -8.47 -32.71
N SER A 72 -7.05 -8.35 -33.71
CA SER A 72 -7.53 -9.48 -34.52
C SER A 72 -7.72 -9.09 -35.98
N SER A 73 -6.62 -9.13 -36.74
CA SER A 73 -6.56 -8.88 -38.18
C SER A 73 -6.99 -10.09 -39.04
N SER A 74 -8.03 -10.83 -38.64
CA SER A 74 -8.52 -12.00 -39.38
C SER A 74 -10.04 -12.04 -39.46
N SER A 75 -10.55 -11.40 -40.50
CA SER A 75 -11.71 -11.75 -41.33
C SER A 75 -12.69 -12.83 -40.81
N SER A 76 -13.86 -12.41 -40.33
CA SER A 76 -15.17 -12.67 -40.96
C SER A 76 -16.28 -12.05 -40.11
N SER A 77 -17.27 -11.49 -40.80
CA SER A 77 -18.20 -10.47 -40.33
C SER A 77 -19.32 -11.00 -39.44
N SER A 78 -19.24 -10.66 -38.16
CA SER A 78 -20.39 -10.34 -37.32
C SER A 78 -19.87 -9.46 -36.19
N THR A 79 -19.88 -8.14 -36.39
CA THR A 79 -19.65 -7.18 -35.30
C THR A 79 -20.63 -7.50 -34.18
N PRO A 80 -20.18 -7.97 -33.01
CA PRO A 80 -21.09 -8.11 -31.88
C PRO A 80 -21.63 -6.72 -31.59
N ASP A 81 -22.95 -6.57 -31.61
CA ASP A 81 -23.58 -5.38 -31.05
C ASP A 81 -23.24 -5.39 -29.55
N TYR A 82 -22.25 -4.58 -29.16
CA TYR A 82 -21.93 -4.35 -27.75
C TYR A 82 -22.97 -3.39 -27.18
N ASP A 83 -24.17 -3.90 -26.99
CA ASP A 83 -25.20 -3.22 -26.22
C ASP A 83 -25.00 -3.50 -24.72
N GLU A 84 -25.32 -2.52 -23.89
CA GLU A 84 -25.22 -2.60 -22.43
C GLU A 84 -25.95 -3.84 -21.90
N ALA A 85 -27.17 -4.08 -22.37
CA ALA A 85 -28.00 -5.19 -21.93
C ALA A 85 -27.35 -6.55 -22.23
N THR A 86 -26.73 -6.69 -23.41
CA THR A 86 -26.01 -7.91 -23.81
C THR A 86 -24.82 -8.18 -22.91
N LEU A 87 -24.05 -7.13 -22.57
CA LEU A 87 -22.89 -7.25 -21.68
C LEU A 87 -23.31 -7.62 -20.25
N LEU A 88 -24.35 -6.99 -19.71
CA LEU A 88 -24.88 -7.30 -18.38
C LEU A 88 -25.43 -8.74 -18.32
N HIS A 89 -26.19 -9.15 -19.34
CA HIS A 89 -26.72 -10.52 -19.43
C HIS A 89 -25.58 -11.56 -19.48
N ARG A 90 -24.53 -11.33 -20.28
CA ARG A 90 -23.34 -12.20 -20.31
C ARG A 90 -22.64 -12.25 -18.95
N ALA A 91 -22.53 -11.13 -18.25
CA ALA A 91 -21.90 -11.11 -16.93
C ALA A 91 -22.68 -11.93 -15.90
N VAL A 92 -24.01 -11.90 -15.92
CA VAL A 92 -24.85 -12.71 -15.02
C VAL A 92 -24.77 -14.20 -15.36
N HIS A 93 -24.89 -14.56 -16.64
CA HIS A 93 -25.10 -15.96 -17.04
C HIS A 93 -23.82 -16.70 -17.44
N THR A 94 -22.85 -16.00 -18.02
CA THR A 94 -21.60 -16.57 -18.52
C THR A 94 -20.39 -15.69 -18.18
N PRO A 95 -20.16 -15.34 -16.90
CA PRO A 95 -19.07 -14.44 -16.50
C PRO A 95 -17.68 -14.92 -16.96
N ALA A 96 -17.45 -16.23 -16.99
CA ALA A 96 -16.21 -16.82 -17.49
C ALA A 96 -15.92 -16.52 -18.98
N ALA A 97 -16.94 -16.15 -19.77
CA ALA A 97 -16.82 -15.79 -21.18
C ALA A 97 -16.58 -14.28 -21.41
N LEU A 98 -16.52 -13.47 -20.36
CA LEU A 98 -16.15 -12.05 -20.49
C LEU A 98 -14.66 -11.90 -20.82
N SER A 99 -14.28 -10.88 -21.57
CA SER A 99 -12.89 -10.44 -21.73
C SER A 99 -12.41 -9.66 -20.49
N SER A 100 -11.11 -9.45 -20.35
CA SER A 100 -10.57 -8.64 -19.24
C SER A 100 -11.06 -7.19 -19.29
N GLY A 101 -11.16 -6.61 -20.49
CA GLY A 101 -11.70 -5.26 -20.66
C GLY A 101 -13.18 -5.15 -20.29
N GLU A 102 -13.99 -6.17 -20.62
CA GLU A 102 -15.40 -6.25 -20.20
C GLU A 102 -15.53 -6.35 -18.67
N ILE A 103 -14.70 -7.19 -18.04
CA ILE A 103 -14.65 -7.33 -16.58
C ILE A 103 -14.25 -6.01 -15.91
N ASP A 104 -13.19 -5.36 -16.39
CA ASP A 104 -12.74 -4.09 -15.84
C ASP A 104 -13.78 -2.98 -16.05
N LEU A 105 -14.48 -2.95 -17.18
CA LEU A 105 -15.55 -1.99 -17.44
C LEU A 105 -16.73 -2.18 -16.47
N LEU A 106 -17.17 -3.43 -16.27
CA LEU A 106 -18.27 -3.76 -15.36
C LEU A 106 -17.90 -3.57 -13.88
N ARG A 107 -16.67 -3.92 -13.48
CA ARG A 107 -16.17 -3.67 -12.12
C ARG A 107 -16.22 -2.17 -11.78
N ARG A 108 -15.94 -1.33 -12.76
CA ARG A 108 -16.00 0.13 -12.66
C ARG A 108 -17.39 0.69 -12.91
N ARG A 109 -18.44 -0.14 -13.00
CA ARG A 109 -19.81 0.30 -13.28
C ARG A 109 -19.91 1.26 -14.48
N PHE A 110 -19.10 1.01 -15.53
CA PHE A 110 -18.96 1.82 -16.74
C PHE A 110 -18.20 3.16 -16.61
N TRP A 111 -17.67 3.50 -15.42
CA TRP A 111 -16.83 4.68 -15.27
C TRP A 111 -15.54 4.55 -16.09
N PRO A 112 -15.11 5.62 -16.79
CA PRO A 112 -13.79 5.69 -17.39
C PRO A 112 -12.68 5.46 -16.37
N ALA A 113 -11.57 4.84 -16.79
CA ALA A 113 -10.45 4.48 -15.91
C ALA A 113 -9.96 5.66 -15.06
N HIS A 114 -9.70 6.79 -15.73
CA HIS A 114 -9.15 7.99 -15.11
C HIS A 114 -10.10 8.66 -14.10
N GLU A 115 -11.41 8.41 -14.19
CA GLU A 115 -12.41 8.92 -13.25
C GLU A 115 -12.61 7.98 -12.06
N TYR A 116 -12.52 6.66 -12.31
CA TYR A 116 -12.79 5.63 -11.30
C TYR A 116 -11.64 5.41 -10.32
N ASP A 117 -10.38 5.43 -10.79
CA ASP A 117 -9.23 4.99 -9.99
C ASP A 117 -9.03 5.83 -8.71
N GLY A 118 -9.33 7.14 -8.77
CA GLY A 118 -9.31 8.01 -7.59
C GLY A 118 -10.48 7.74 -6.62
N CYS A 119 -11.63 7.31 -7.14
CA CYS A 119 -12.85 7.09 -6.35
C CYS A 119 -12.84 5.74 -5.61
N GLN A 120 -12.12 4.73 -6.13
CA GLN A 120 -11.95 3.46 -5.44
C GLN A 120 -11.28 3.62 -4.06
N ALA A 121 -10.30 4.53 -3.95
CA ALA A 121 -9.65 4.86 -2.68
C ALA A 121 -10.63 5.51 -1.69
N ALA A 122 -11.52 6.38 -2.17
CA ALA A 122 -12.57 6.99 -1.35
C ALA A 122 -13.54 5.95 -0.78
N TRP A 123 -13.97 4.98 -1.60
CA TRP A 123 -14.84 3.88 -1.14
C TRP A 123 -14.17 3.02 -0.07
N ALA A 124 -12.90 2.62 -0.30
CA ALA A 124 -12.13 1.85 0.67
C ALA A 124 -11.89 2.64 1.98
N GLY A 125 -11.60 3.93 1.87
CA GLY A 125 -11.46 4.84 3.02
C GLY A 125 -12.75 4.94 3.84
N ALA A 126 -13.90 5.06 3.16
CA ALA A 126 -15.21 5.11 3.79
C ALA A 126 -15.58 3.81 4.53
N LEU A 127 -15.29 2.64 3.95
CA LEU A 127 -15.51 1.35 4.60
C LEU A 127 -14.70 1.24 5.89
N ALA A 128 -13.41 1.54 5.81
CA ALA A 128 -12.54 1.41 6.97
C ALA A 128 -12.82 2.48 8.03
N LYS A 129 -13.32 3.66 7.65
CA LYS A 129 -13.83 4.65 8.61
C LYS A 129 -15.12 4.17 9.27
N LEU A 130 -16.05 3.59 8.50
CA LEU A 130 -17.28 3.02 9.05
C LEU A 130 -16.97 1.89 10.04
N GLU A 131 -16.03 1.01 9.72
CA GLU A 131 -15.55 -0.04 10.62
C GLU A 131 -14.96 0.55 11.91
N SER A 132 -14.08 1.56 11.78
CA SER A 132 -13.45 2.23 12.92
C SER A 132 -14.43 2.99 13.82
N ASP A 133 -15.44 3.64 13.23
CA ASP A 133 -16.42 4.45 13.96
C ASP A 133 -17.51 3.57 14.62
N THR A 134 -17.63 2.30 14.21
CA THR A 134 -18.70 1.40 14.64
C THR A 134 -18.16 -0.01 14.99
N SER A 135 -18.66 -1.05 14.34
CA SER A 135 -18.18 -2.43 14.43
C SER A 135 -18.15 -3.06 13.04
N GLU A 136 -17.36 -4.12 12.88
CA GLU A 136 -17.33 -4.90 11.64
C GLU A 136 -18.73 -5.40 11.24
N GLU A 137 -19.49 -5.92 12.20
CA GLU A 137 -20.87 -6.37 11.97
C GLU A 137 -21.78 -5.23 11.47
N HIS A 138 -21.62 -4.02 12.02
CA HIS A 138 -22.37 -2.85 11.57
C HIS A 138 -21.96 -2.41 10.16
N MET A 139 -20.66 -2.44 9.84
CA MET A 139 -20.16 -2.18 8.49
C MET A 139 -20.75 -3.17 7.49
N VAL A 140 -20.64 -4.48 7.77
CA VAL A 140 -21.16 -5.57 6.92
C VAL A 140 -22.66 -5.41 6.71
N SER A 141 -23.42 -5.16 7.79
CA SER A 141 -24.86 -4.90 7.73
C SER A 141 -25.21 -3.68 6.87
N THR A 142 -24.46 -2.57 7.02
CA THR A 142 -24.67 -1.35 6.24
C THR A 142 -24.42 -1.55 4.75
N VAL A 143 -23.34 -2.26 4.38
CA VAL A 143 -23.05 -2.60 2.98
C VAL A 143 -24.12 -3.52 2.41
N ALA A 144 -24.57 -4.52 3.18
CA ALA A 144 -25.63 -5.44 2.77
C ALA A 144 -26.97 -4.72 2.56
N ARG A 145 -27.31 -3.72 3.40
CA ARG A 145 -28.48 -2.86 3.23
C ARG A 145 -28.44 -2.10 1.90
N LEU A 146 -27.35 -1.39 1.62
CA LEU A 146 -27.17 -0.68 0.35
C LEU A 146 -27.26 -1.64 -0.85
N ARG A 147 -26.64 -2.82 -0.76
CA ARG A 147 -26.67 -3.82 -1.82
C ARG A 147 -28.10 -4.27 -2.14
N ARG A 148 -28.90 -4.64 -1.13
CA ARG A 148 -30.30 -5.07 -1.33
C ARG A 148 -31.16 -4.02 -2.01
N VAL A 149 -30.96 -2.75 -1.66
CA VAL A 149 -31.66 -1.64 -2.32
C VAL A 149 -31.24 -1.54 -3.79
N ARG A 150 -29.94 -1.58 -4.08
CA ARG A 150 -29.43 -1.53 -5.46
C ARG A 150 -29.90 -2.70 -6.31
N GLU A 151 -29.90 -3.91 -5.76
CA GLU A 151 -30.39 -5.11 -6.45
C GLU A 151 -31.88 -4.99 -6.82
N LYS A 152 -32.70 -4.42 -5.94
CA LYS A 152 -34.13 -4.20 -6.22
C LYS A 152 -34.36 -3.16 -7.32
N LEU A 153 -33.52 -2.13 -7.39
CA LEU A 153 -33.67 -1.03 -8.35
C LEU A 153 -33.05 -1.33 -9.72
N ALA A 154 -31.87 -1.93 -9.74
CA ALA A 154 -31.10 -2.16 -10.96
C ALA A 154 -31.20 -3.60 -11.48
N GLY A 155 -31.82 -4.51 -10.72
CA GLY A 155 -32.09 -5.88 -11.14
C GLY A 155 -30.84 -6.61 -11.59
N GLU A 156 -30.81 -6.99 -12.86
CA GLU A 156 -29.70 -7.73 -13.47
C GLU A 156 -28.40 -6.93 -13.54
N ALA A 157 -28.46 -5.59 -13.61
CA ALA A 157 -27.26 -4.79 -13.71
C ALA A 157 -26.39 -4.89 -12.44
N GLU A 158 -27.01 -4.89 -11.25
CA GLU A 158 -26.25 -5.04 -9.99
C GLU A 158 -25.64 -6.44 -9.86
N LYS A 159 -26.40 -7.47 -10.26
CA LYS A 159 -25.92 -8.85 -10.32
C LYS A 159 -24.76 -9.00 -11.30
N ALA A 160 -24.82 -8.32 -12.44
CA ALA A 160 -23.75 -8.30 -13.44
C ALA A 160 -22.47 -7.68 -12.89
N PHE A 161 -22.56 -6.57 -12.15
CA PHE A 161 -21.39 -5.95 -11.52
C PHE A 161 -20.75 -6.85 -10.47
N GLU A 162 -21.56 -7.51 -9.62
CA GLU A 162 -21.06 -8.46 -8.63
C GLU A 162 -20.45 -9.70 -9.30
N ALA A 163 -21.10 -10.26 -10.32
CA ALA A 163 -20.57 -11.39 -11.07
C ALA A 163 -19.24 -11.07 -11.76
N ALA A 164 -19.10 -9.87 -12.35
CA ALA A 164 -17.85 -9.41 -12.94
C ALA A 164 -16.75 -9.24 -11.88
N GLN A 165 -17.08 -8.69 -10.69
CA GLN A 165 -16.14 -8.57 -9.58
C GLN A 165 -15.68 -9.95 -9.09
N LEU A 166 -16.59 -10.89 -8.90
CA LEU A 166 -16.27 -12.26 -8.46
C LEU A 166 -15.45 -13.00 -9.51
N GLU A 167 -15.76 -12.84 -10.80
CA GLU A 167 -14.99 -13.43 -11.88
C GLU A 167 -13.59 -12.83 -11.99
N TRP A 168 -13.45 -11.52 -11.79
CA TRP A 168 -12.13 -10.89 -11.69
C TRP A 168 -11.30 -11.51 -10.57
N VAL A 169 -11.88 -11.65 -9.36
CA VAL A 169 -11.23 -12.33 -8.23
C VAL A 169 -10.91 -13.77 -8.60
N ARG A 170 -11.83 -14.50 -9.23
CA ARG A 170 -11.62 -15.89 -9.64
C ARG A 170 -10.47 -16.01 -10.64
N ARG A 171 -10.39 -15.14 -11.66
CA ARG A 171 -9.28 -15.11 -12.63
C ARG A 171 -7.96 -14.75 -11.99
N LEU A 172 -7.99 -13.81 -11.05
CA LEU A 172 -6.84 -13.45 -10.23
C LEU A 172 -6.33 -14.67 -9.46
N MET A 173 -7.22 -15.51 -8.93
CA MET A 173 -6.87 -16.73 -8.17
C MET A 173 -6.58 -17.96 -9.06
N SER A 174 -7.23 -18.09 -10.22
CA SER A 174 -7.22 -19.31 -11.06
C SER A 174 -6.17 -19.33 -12.16
N SER A 175 -5.65 -18.18 -12.59
CA SER A 175 -4.67 -18.10 -13.68
C SER A 175 -3.30 -18.73 -13.34
N GLY A 176 -3.19 -19.60 -12.34
CA GLY A 176 -1.90 -20.06 -11.81
C GLY A 176 -1.06 -18.92 -11.21
N MET A 177 -1.63 -17.71 -11.16
CA MET A 177 -1.32 -16.66 -10.20
C MET A 177 -1.69 -17.16 -8.80
N THR A 178 -0.96 -18.18 -8.35
CA THR A 178 -0.55 -18.22 -6.97
C THR A 178 -0.06 -16.81 -6.63
N THR A 179 -0.17 -16.40 -5.38
CA THR A 179 0.40 -15.14 -4.87
C THR A 179 1.90 -14.94 -5.18
N SER A 180 2.55 -15.88 -5.89
CA SER A 180 3.92 -15.87 -6.42
C SER A 180 4.11 -15.26 -7.83
N THR A 181 3.08 -15.09 -8.68
CA THR A 181 3.32 -14.73 -10.12
C THR A 181 2.35 -13.73 -10.74
N MET A 182 1.77 -12.85 -9.92
CA MET A 182 1.82 -11.45 -10.36
C MET A 182 3.27 -11.01 -10.11
N PRO A 183 3.96 -10.25 -10.98
CA PRO A 183 4.85 -9.21 -10.48
C PRO A 183 3.94 -8.19 -9.79
N ARG A 184 3.38 -8.60 -8.66
CA ARG A 184 3.11 -7.69 -7.57
C ARG A 184 4.50 -7.18 -7.32
N ALA A 185 4.83 -5.98 -7.78
CA ALA A 185 6.05 -5.34 -7.34
C ALA A 185 5.98 -5.40 -5.82
N CYS A 186 6.71 -6.37 -5.27
CA CYS A 186 6.76 -6.66 -3.86
C CYS A 186 7.56 -5.51 -3.34
N TRP A 187 6.87 -4.54 -2.78
CA TRP A 187 7.52 -3.32 -2.38
C TRP A 187 8.03 -3.51 -0.96
N GLY A 188 9.28 -3.18 -0.74
CA GLY A 188 9.89 -3.33 0.57
C GLY A 188 11.39 -3.45 0.47
N TYR A 189 11.96 -4.34 1.27
CA TYR A 189 13.39 -4.32 1.56
C TYR A 189 13.98 -5.72 1.55
N ALA A 190 15.24 -5.81 1.12
CA ALA A 190 16.09 -6.91 1.52
C ALA A 190 16.46 -6.76 2.99
N ILE A 191 16.45 -7.86 3.76
CA ILE A 191 16.72 -7.84 5.20
C ILE A 191 17.66 -8.97 5.60
N TYR A 192 18.70 -8.62 6.36
CA TYR A 192 19.59 -9.55 7.04
C TYR A 192 19.21 -9.65 8.52
N TYR A 193 19.17 -10.88 9.03
CA TYR A 193 19.02 -11.15 10.46
C TYR A 193 20.35 -11.66 10.99
N ASP A 194 20.89 -10.94 11.98
CA ASP A 194 22.09 -11.38 12.67
C ASP A 194 21.81 -12.69 13.41
N PRO A 195 22.51 -13.80 13.08
CA PRO A 195 22.28 -15.09 13.72
C PRO A 195 22.58 -15.04 15.22
N ASP A 196 23.50 -14.18 15.67
CA ASP A 196 23.91 -14.09 17.07
C ASP A 196 22.97 -13.21 17.91
N ALA A 197 22.03 -12.53 17.27
CA ALA A 197 21.13 -11.59 17.94
C ALA A 197 20.12 -12.26 18.88
N GLY A 198 19.87 -13.56 18.71
CA GLY A 198 18.92 -14.32 19.53
C GLY A 198 18.78 -15.78 19.12
N ALA A 199 19.89 -16.47 18.81
CA ALA A 199 19.89 -17.87 18.39
C ALA A 199 19.17 -18.81 19.38
N ASP A 200 19.19 -18.47 20.67
CA ASP A 200 18.61 -19.27 21.76
C ASP A 200 17.45 -18.58 22.49
N ASP A 201 16.95 -17.44 21.97
CA ASP A 201 15.94 -16.62 22.64
C ASP A 201 14.64 -16.59 21.83
N ASP A 202 13.69 -17.47 22.17
CA ASP A 202 12.36 -17.50 21.55
C ASP A 202 11.65 -16.14 21.67
N ASP A 203 11.88 -15.39 22.76
CA ASP A 203 11.30 -14.06 22.95
C ASP A 203 11.86 -13.06 21.93
N PHE A 204 13.14 -13.19 21.55
CA PHE A 204 13.74 -12.40 20.48
C PHE A 204 13.02 -12.64 19.14
N GLN A 205 12.82 -13.90 18.74
CA GLN A 205 12.19 -14.22 17.45
C GLN A 205 10.71 -13.80 17.41
N VAL A 206 9.99 -13.97 18.52
CA VAL A 206 8.60 -13.52 18.65
C VAL A 206 8.51 -12.01 18.52
N ARG A 207 9.40 -11.25 19.15
CA ARG A 207 9.37 -9.78 19.09
C ARG A 207 9.74 -9.22 17.73
N VAL A 208 10.75 -9.80 17.08
CA VAL A 208 11.09 -9.43 15.70
C VAL A 208 9.89 -9.67 14.79
N SER A 209 9.28 -10.85 14.88
CA SER A 209 8.12 -11.22 14.06
C SER A 209 6.92 -10.31 14.35
N ALA A 210 6.60 -10.07 15.62
CA ALA A 210 5.49 -9.22 16.04
C ALA A 210 5.69 -7.77 15.61
N SER A 211 6.90 -7.23 15.73
CA SER A 211 7.20 -5.86 15.34
C SER A 211 7.13 -5.69 13.83
N LEU A 212 7.71 -6.62 13.06
CA LEU A 212 7.66 -6.57 11.59
C LEU A 212 6.24 -6.79 11.05
N GLN A 213 5.46 -7.67 11.68
CA GLN A 213 4.04 -7.84 11.39
C GLN A 213 3.27 -6.56 11.70
N TRP A 214 3.55 -5.91 12.83
CA TRP A 214 2.94 -4.62 13.15
C TRP A 214 3.31 -3.53 12.15
N ALA A 215 4.56 -3.47 11.67
CA ALA A 215 4.99 -2.59 10.59
C ALA A 215 4.14 -2.77 9.33
N ARG A 216 3.92 -4.04 8.96
CA ARG A 216 3.07 -4.45 7.84
C ARG A 216 1.61 -4.07 8.05
N ASP A 217 1.08 -4.26 9.26
CA ASP A 217 -0.31 -3.96 9.57
C ASP A 217 -0.54 -2.43 9.59
N VAL A 218 0.41 -1.64 10.07
CA VAL A 218 0.38 -0.19 9.96
C VAL A 218 0.49 0.27 8.49
N SER A 219 1.16 -0.50 7.62
CA SER A 219 1.14 -0.28 6.16
C SER A 219 -0.28 -0.31 5.59
N SER A 220 -1.16 -1.15 6.12
CA SER A 220 -2.54 -1.27 5.63
C SER A 220 -3.35 0.02 5.87
N VAL A 221 -2.89 0.86 6.82
CA VAL A 221 -3.44 2.19 7.10
C VAL A 221 -2.91 3.26 6.13
N ALA A 222 -1.85 2.97 5.35
CA ALA A 222 -1.42 3.76 4.19
C ALA A 222 -2.22 3.35 2.93
N LYS A 223 -3.51 3.71 2.94
CA LYS A 223 -4.62 3.18 2.11
C LYS A 223 -4.66 3.49 0.60
N ASN A 224 -3.54 3.73 -0.09
CA ASN A 224 -3.60 4.02 -1.53
C ASN A 224 -2.86 2.96 -2.38
N VAL A 225 -3.63 2.10 -3.05
CA VAL A 225 -3.33 1.32 -4.28
C VAL A 225 -2.23 0.24 -4.21
N GLN A 226 -1.31 0.26 -3.23
CA GLN A 226 -0.20 -0.71 -3.13
C GLN A 226 -0.29 -1.67 -1.93
N THR A 227 -1.36 -1.62 -1.15
CA THR A 227 -1.49 -2.25 0.18
C THR A 227 -1.50 -3.79 0.21
N GLY A 228 -1.42 -4.47 -0.93
CA GLY A 228 -1.41 -5.95 -0.97
C GLY A 228 -0.05 -6.62 -0.80
N ASN A 229 1.08 -5.90 -1.00
CA ASN A 229 2.34 -6.56 -1.37
C ASN A 229 3.59 -6.04 -0.65
N TRP A 230 3.46 -5.43 0.54
CA TRP A 230 4.66 -5.15 1.33
C TRP A 230 5.37 -6.46 1.67
N ALA A 231 6.67 -6.55 1.38
CA ALA A 231 7.46 -7.74 1.60
C ALA A 231 8.85 -7.43 2.15
N LEU A 232 9.32 -8.30 3.04
CA LEU A 232 10.71 -8.37 3.44
C LEU A 232 11.35 -9.57 2.75
N HIS A 233 12.30 -9.30 1.87
CA HIS A 233 13.07 -10.35 1.20
C HIS A 233 14.22 -10.77 2.13
N ARG A 234 14.05 -11.90 2.81
CA ARG A 234 15.04 -12.41 3.76
C ARG A 234 16.30 -12.86 3.02
N MET A 235 17.41 -12.22 3.34
CA MET A 235 18.73 -12.55 2.84
C MET A 235 19.41 -13.62 3.71
N GLY A 236 20.25 -14.44 3.10
CA GLY A 236 21.14 -15.34 3.83
C GLY A 236 22.26 -14.55 4.49
N TRP A 237 22.60 -14.86 5.73
CA TRP A 237 23.76 -14.25 6.38
C TRP A 237 25.05 -14.81 5.75
N PRO A 238 25.97 -13.97 5.24
CA PRO A 238 27.14 -14.46 4.53
C PRO A 238 28.09 -15.23 5.45
N THR A 239 28.62 -16.34 4.94
CA THR A 239 29.55 -17.22 5.67
C THR A 239 30.77 -16.43 6.15
N GLY A 240 31.09 -16.52 7.44
CA GLY A 240 32.23 -15.82 8.05
C GLY A 240 31.95 -14.41 8.56
N ALA A 241 30.71 -13.92 8.48
CA ALA A 241 30.37 -12.61 9.03
C ALA A 241 30.12 -12.59 10.56
N ALA A 242 29.85 -13.76 11.17
CA ALA A 242 29.47 -13.89 12.59
C ALA A 242 30.60 -13.60 13.61
N THR A 243 31.83 -13.36 13.17
CA THR A 243 32.99 -13.25 14.08
C THR A 243 33.57 -11.84 14.24
N ASP A 244 33.05 -10.84 13.53
CA ASP A 244 33.58 -9.48 13.70
C ASP A 244 32.96 -8.77 14.90
N LYS A 245 33.82 -8.44 15.85
CA LYS A 245 33.49 -7.55 16.96
C LYS A 245 33.20 -6.11 16.51
N HIS A 246 33.55 -5.75 15.28
CA HIS A 246 33.43 -4.39 14.74
C HIS A 246 32.29 -4.31 13.73
N LYS A 247 31.27 -3.48 14.04
CA LYS A 247 30.11 -3.26 13.15
C LYS A 247 30.50 -2.77 11.74
N ARG A 248 31.63 -2.06 11.62
CA ARG A 248 32.17 -1.58 10.34
C ARG A 248 32.47 -2.74 9.37
N GLY A 249 33.33 -3.68 9.78
CA GLY A 249 33.68 -4.84 8.96
C GLY A 249 32.50 -5.76 8.67
N LEU A 250 31.51 -5.81 9.57
CA LEU A 250 30.25 -6.49 9.32
C LEU A 250 29.48 -5.86 8.14
N PHE A 251 29.20 -4.56 8.18
CA PHE A 251 28.42 -3.90 7.13
C PHE A 251 29.11 -3.93 5.77
N GLU A 252 30.43 -3.79 5.71
CA GLU A 252 31.17 -3.95 4.44
C GLU A 252 30.97 -5.32 3.79
N ARG A 253 30.97 -6.40 4.58
CA ARG A 253 30.69 -7.73 4.05
C ARG A 253 29.25 -7.88 3.59
N LEU A 254 28.28 -7.34 4.34
CA LEU A 254 26.87 -7.34 3.94
C LEU A 254 26.65 -6.51 2.67
N ARG A 255 27.32 -5.36 2.53
CA ARG A 255 27.30 -4.56 1.29
C ARG A 255 27.81 -5.36 0.12
N ARG A 256 28.96 -6.04 0.26
CA ARG A 256 29.54 -6.87 -0.82
C ARG A 256 28.60 -8.01 -1.21
N ASP A 257 28.01 -8.72 -0.25
CA ASP A 257 27.03 -9.77 -0.49
C ASP A 257 25.79 -9.22 -1.21
N PHE A 258 25.22 -8.13 -0.69
CA PHE A 258 24.07 -7.47 -1.30
C PHE A 258 24.37 -6.93 -2.71
N GLN A 259 25.58 -6.44 -2.96
CA GLN A 259 26.01 -6.02 -4.30
C GLN A 259 26.06 -7.18 -5.30
N THR A 260 26.26 -8.43 -4.84
CA THR A 260 26.26 -9.61 -5.72
C THR A 260 24.85 -10.06 -6.11
N VAL A 261 23.86 -9.76 -5.27
CA VAL A 261 22.46 -10.16 -5.48
C VAL A 261 21.57 -9.02 -5.98
N ARG A 262 21.99 -7.76 -5.85
CA ARG A 262 21.23 -6.61 -6.36
C ARG A 262 21.16 -6.63 -7.90
N GLY A 263 20.04 -6.18 -8.46
CA GLY A 263 19.76 -6.28 -9.88
C GLY A 263 18.68 -7.35 -10.14
N GLU A 264 18.96 -8.31 -11.02
CA GLU A 264 17.96 -9.29 -11.49
C GLU A 264 17.59 -10.36 -10.45
N ALA A 265 18.42 -10.59 -9.43
CA ALA A 265 18.15 -11.63 -8.42
C ALA A 265 17.21 -11.17 -7.29
N LEU A 266 17.05 -9.87 -7.08
CA LEU A 266 16.06 -9.34 -6.14
C LEU A 266 14.68 -9.27 -6.80
N PRO A 267 13.59 -9.62 -6.08
CA PRO A 267 12.24 -9.44 -6.59
C PRO A 267 11.97 -7.99 -6.98
N GLU A 268 11.22 -7.79 -8.06
CA GLU A 268 10.77 -6.48 -8.50
C GLU A 268 10.02 -5.74 -7.37
N GLY A 269 10.36 -4.48 -7.14
CA GLY A 269 9.78 -3.63 -6.07
C GLY A 269 10.60 -3.57 -4.77
N ILE A 270 11.51 -4.52 -4.55
CA ILE A 270 12.45 -4.48 -3.42
C ILE A 270 13.48 -3.38 -3.69
N LEU A 271 13.68 -2.49 -2.71
CA LEU A 271 14.66 -1.41 -2.87
C LEU A 271 16.07 -1.98 -3.05
N GLN A 272 16.76 -1.48 -4.08
CA GLN A 272 18.13 -1.89 -4.43
C GLN A 272 19.18 -0.91 -3.92
N ASN A 273 18.74 0.26 -3.45
CA ASN A 273 19.59 1.33 -2.95
C ASN A 273 19.67 1.35 -1.41
N VAL A 274 19.04 0.39 -0.73
CA VAL A 274 19.10 0.24 0.72
C VAL A 274 18.71 -1.18 1.10
N PHE A 275 19.40 -1.74 2.09
CA PHE A 275 18.99 -2.99 2.74
C PHE A 275 18.93 -2.82 4.26
N LEU A 276 18.22 -3.71 4.93
CA LEU A 276 18.00 -3.66 6.36
C LEU A 276 18.83 -4.70 7.10
N VAL A 277 19.23 -4.37 8.32
CA VAL A 277 19.87 -5.32 9.24
C VAL A 277 19.17 -5.25 10.60
N VAL A 278 18.76 -6.41 11.10
CA VAL A 278 18.24 -6.60 12.46
C VAL A 278 19.31 -7.31 13.27
N ASP A 279 19.91 -6.56 14.20
CA ASP A 279 20.88 -7.07 15.17
C ASP A 279 20.27 -7.13 16.58
N ARG A 280 21.09 -7.56 17.56
CA ARG A 280 20.66 -7.63 18.96
C ARG A 280 20.19 -6.25 19.46
N ASP A 281 20.93 -5.20 19.16
CA ASP A 281 20.60 -3.84 19.61
C ASP A 281 19.25 -3.35 19.05
N SER A 282 18.93 -3.73 17.81
CA SER A 282 17.65 -3.44 17.16
C SER A 282 16.49 -3.98 17.99
N VAL A 283 16.59 -5.20 18.53
CA VAL A 283 15.52 -5.81 19.35
C VAL A 283 15.57 -5.33 20.79
N HIS A 284 16.76 -5.13 21.36
CA HIS A 284 16.90 -4.59 22.72
C HIS A 284 16.41 -3.14 22.84
N SER A 285 16.25 -2.44 21.72
CA SER A 285 15.70 -1.08 21.68
C SER A 285 14.28 -0.96 22.25
N VAL A 286 13.46 -2.02 22.14
CA VAL A 286 12.13 -2.09 22.77
C VAL A 286 12.15 -2.63 24.20
N MET A 287 13.22 -3.30 24.62
CA MET A 287 13.32 -3.93 25.95
C MET A 287 13.86 -2.97 27.02
N ASN A 288 14.77 -2.07 26.65
CA ASN A 288 15.54 -1.26 27.59
C ASN A 288 15.00 0.17 27.79
N GLY A 289 13.74 0.42 27.42
CA GLY A 289 13.08 1.70 27.68
C GLY A 289 13.06 2.00 29.17
N SER A 290 13.82 3.02 29.60
CA SER A 290 14.06 3.41 31.01
C SER A 290 12.81 3.72 31.86
N LYS A 291 11.61 3.61 31.30
CA LYS A 291 10.31 3.80 31.98
C LYS A 291 9.25 2.76 31.59
N GLY A 292 9.64 1.55 31.16
CA GLY A 292 8.67 0.48 30.86
C GLY A 292 7.76 0.77 29.65
N GLY A 293 8.22 1.59 28.71
CA GLY A 293 7.50 1.90 27.47
C GLY A 293 7.58 0.73 26.49
N ASN A 294 6.58 -0.15 26.54
CA ASN A 294 6.36 -1.26 25.60
C ASN A 294 5.60 -0.77 24.35
N VAL A 295 6.15 0.15 23.56
CA VAL A 295 5.52 0.53 22.30
C VAL A 295 6.34 -0.06 21.16
N CYS A 296 5.70 -0.82 20.25
CA CYS A 296 6.36 -1.44 19.09
C CYS A 296 7.10 -0.42 18.20
N ASP A 297 6.71 0.86 18.25
CA ASP A 297 7.36 1.96 17.52
C ASP A 297 8.73 2.37 18.10
N ASP A 298 9.09 1.88 19.30
CA ASP A 298 10.44 2.05 19.82
C ASP A 298 11.48 1.17 19.14
N MET A 299 11.03 0.14 18.40
CA MET A 299 11.92 -0.69 17.61
C MET A 299 12.51 0.11 16.46
N TRP A 300 13.83 0.10 16.35
CA TRP A 300 14.55 0.56 15.18
C TRP A 300 15.32 -0.58 14.53
N VAL A 301 15.62 -0.40 13.25
CA VAL A 301 16.49 -1.28 12.47
C VAL A 301 17.59 -0.47 11.81
N TRP A 302 18.67 -1.11 11.41
CA TRP A 302 19.70 -0.47 10.59
C TRP A 302 19.25 -0.45 9.13
N ALA A 303 19.28 0.72 8.50
CA ALA A 303 19.23 0.88 7.06
C ALA A 303 20.65 1.17 6.56
N VAL A 304 21.16 0.31 5.68
CA VAL A 304 22.56 0.34 5.24
C VAL A 304 22.62 0.79 3.78
N ASP A 305 23.56 1.71 3.50
CA ASP A 305 23.84 2.16 2.14
C ASP A 305 24.71 1.11 1.43
N PRO A 306 24.22 0.49 0.34
CA PRO A 306 24.99 -0.49 -0.41
C PRO A 306 26.12 0.13 -1.25
N GLU A 307 26.11 1.45 -1.46
CA GLU A 307 27.07 2.17 -2.32
C GLU A 307 28.11 2.96 -1.53
N TYR A 308 28.01 2.95 -0.19
CA TYR A 308 29.00 3.61 0.66
C TYR A 308 30.38 2.94 0.56
N HIS A 309 31.39 3.75 0.31
CA HIS A 309 32.81 3.42 0.37
C HIS A 309 33.47 4.31 1.43
N ASP A 310 34.32 3.72 2.26
CA ASP A 310 35.09 4.50 3.24
C ASP A 310 36.24 5.15 2.47
N ASP A 311 36.09 6.41 2.07
CA ASP A 311 37.12 7.16 1.31
C ASP A 311 38.39 7.42 2.16
N ASP A 312 38.36 7.06 3.44
CA ASP A 312 39.41 7.33 4.43
C ASP A 312 40.52 6.26 4.51
N ASP A 313 40.39 5.13 3.82
CA ASP A 313 41.36 4.02 3.90
C ASP A 313 42.60 4.20 2.98
N ASP A 314 42.58 5.14 2.03
CA ASP A 314 43.70 5.29 1.07
C ASP A 314 44.79 6.32 1.46
N ASP A 315 44.62 7.17 2.48
CA ASP A 315 45.63 8.23 2.76
C ASP A 315 45.88 8.65 4.23
N LYS A 316 45.22 8.05 5.23
CA LYS A 316 45.52 8.39 6.64
C LYS A 316 46.71 7.57 7.17
N GLN A 317 47.91 7.96 6.72
CA GLN A 317 49.16 7.66 7.43
C GLN A 317 49.00 7.99 8.92
N GLU A 318 49.36 7.02 9.76
CA GLU A 318 49.44 7.15 11.21
C GLU A 318 50.24 8.40 11.61
N GLY A 319 49.56 9.40 12.15
CA GLY A 319 50.24 10.46 12.91
C GLY A 319 49.58 11.82 12.85
N GLN A 320 48.54 12.04 13.63
CA GLN A 320 48.51 13.17 14.58
C GLN A 320 47.28 13.10 15.48
N ASP A 321 47.52 12.83 16.76
CA ASP A 321 46.63 13.21 17.86
C ASP A 321 46.50 14.74 17.88
N THR A 322 45.40 15.25 17.33
CA THR A 322 44.91 16.59 17.66
C THR A 322 43.48 16.48 18.16
N VAL A 323 43.39 16.69 19.48
CA VAL A 323 42.17 16.81 20.26
C VAL A 323 41.48 18.13 19.91
N GLN A 324 40.14 18.08 19.88
CA GLN A 324 39.19 19.19 19.80
C GLN A 324 38.94 19.80 18.41
N GLU A 325 38.01 19.20 17.70
CA GLU A 325 36.79 19.88 17.25
C GLU A 325 35.62 18.91 17.46
N GLN A 326 34.41 19.43 17.70
CA GLN A 326 33.21 18.60 17.75
C GLN A 326 32.96 18.08 16.34
N ASP A 327 33.64 16.99 15.99
CA ASP A 327 33.53 16.34 14.69
C ASP A 327 32.05 16.09 14.41
N GLU A 328 31.52 16.78 13.40
CA GLU A 328 30.34 16.31 12.69
C GLU A 328 30.71 14.91 12.21
N ALA A 329 30.30 13.90 12.99
CA ALA A 329 30.72 12.53 12.79
C ALA A 329 30.51 12.16 11.32
N ALA A 330 31.54 11.76 10.59
CA ALA A 330 31.39 11.44 9.18
C ALA A 330 30.27 10.39 8.97
N TYR A 331 29.56 10.50 7.85
CA TYR A 331 28.47 9.59 7.51
C TYR A 331 28.98 8.14 7.47
N PRO A 332 28.51 7.22 8.33
CA PRO A 332 29.13 5.90 8.46
C PRO A 332 28.57 4.86 7.46
N GLY A 333 27.87 5.31 6.40
CA GLY A 333 27.23 4.43 5.41
C GLY A 333 26.01 3.66 5.92
N HIS A 334 25.41 4.07 7.04
CA HIS A 334 24.20 3.48 7.61
C HIS A 334 23.47 4.45 8.55
N VAL A 335 22.17 4.21 8.79
CA VAL A 335 21.32 5.03 9.66
C VAL A 335 20.32 4.14 10.42
N ARG A 336 19.88 4.59 11.60
CA ARG A 336 18.78 3.94 12.34
C ARG A 336 17.44 4.44 11.82
N VAL A 337 16.50 3.54 11.57
CA VAL A 337 15.15 3.86 11.09
C VAL A 337 14.13 3.18 12.00
N ARG A 338 13.11 3.92 12.46
CA ARG A 338 12.01 3.30 13.22
C ARG A 338 11.17 2.41 12.34
N LEU A 339 10.65 1.35 12.92
CA LEU A 339 9.96 0.35 12.15
C LEU A 339 8.66 0.86 11.52
N GLN A 340 7.91 1.73 12.20
CA GLN A 340 6.71 2.36 11.63
C GLN A 340 7.04 3.31 10.47
N GLN A 341 8.20 3.95 10.51
CA GLN A 341 8.65 4.90 9.47
C GLN A 341 9.22 4.20 8.24
N LEU A 342 9.73 2.97 8.43
CA LEU A 342 10.24 2.11 7.37
C LEU A 342 9.24 1.96 6.23
N VAL A 343 7.98 1.74 6.58
CA VAL A 343 6.91 1.40 5.64
C VAL A 343 6.30 2.64 4.98
N ASN A 344 6.24 3.76 5.72
CA ASN A 344 5.60 4.99 5.25
C ASN A 344 6.63 5.93 4.60
N ASN A 345 7.36 6.68 5.42
CA ASN A 345 8.17 7.80 4.94
C ASN A 345 9.45 7.33 4.28
N PHE A 346 10.13 6.35 4.89
CA PHE A 346 11.44 5.90 4.45
C PHE A 346 11.38 5.19 3.09
N TYR A 347 10.38 4.34 2.87
CA TYR A 347 10.20 3.67 1.58
C TYR A 347 9.96 4.68 0.45
N VAL A 348 9.07 5.65 0.69
CA VAL A 348 8.69 6.67 -0.29
C VAL A 348 9.89 7.55 -0.68
N VAL A 349 10.71 8.00 0.28
CA VAL A 349 11.88 8.85 -0.03
C VAL A 349 13.03 8.10 -0.71
N ARG A 350 13.08 6.76 -0.55
CA ARG A 350 14.10 5.91 -1.16
C ARG A 350 13.68 5.31 -2.49
N ARG A 351 12.38 5.23 -2.78
CA ARG A 351 11.89 4.65 -4.03
C ARG A 351 12.20 5.58 -5.22
N PRO A 352 12.83 5.07 -6.28
CA PRO A 352 13.00 5.80 -7.53
C PRO A 352 11.68 5.83 -8.31
N ASP A 353 10.81 6.80 -8.00
CA ASP A 353 9.59 7.04 -8.78
C ASP A 353 9.84 8.01 -9.96
N HIS A 354 9.01 7.91 -11.01
CA HIS A 354 9.07 8.78 -12.19
C HIS A 354 8.73 10.24 -11.86
N GLY A 355 9.69 10.98 -11.30
CA GLY A 355 9.59 12.42 -11.03
C GLY A 355 10.12 12.88 -9.67
N ASN A 356 10.42 11.97 -8.74
CA ASN A 356 10.96 12.34 -7.42
C ASN A 356 12.48 12.14 -7.37
N VAL A 357 13.16 13.11 -6.75
CA VAL A 357 14.60 13.01 -6.45
C VAL A 357 14.76 12.02 -5.29
N VAL A 358 15.45 10.90 -5.57
CA VAL A 358 15.83 9.94 -4.53
C VAL A 358 16.74 10.63 -3.52
N VAL A 359 16.31 10.71 -2.26
CA VAL A 359 17.10 11.37 -1.21
C VAL A 359 18.23 10.45 -0.77
N PRO A 360 19.51 10.85 -0.87
CA PRO A 360 20.66 10.03 -0.44
C PRO A 360 20.57 9.62 1.04
N LEU A 361 21.08 8.43 1.37
CA LEU A 361 21.01 7.94 2.75
C LEU A 361 21.86 8.79 3.72
N GLU A 362 22.94 9.39 3.22
CA GLU A 362 23.73 10.41 3.91
C GLU A 362 22.88 11.62 4.36
N THR A 363 22.02 12.13 3.48
CA THR A 363 21.12 13.24 3.81
C THR A 363 20.12 12.83 4.91
N LEU A 364 19.58 11.61 4.82
CA LEU A 364 18.68 11.07 5.86
C LEU A 364 19.42 10.86 7.19
N TRP A 365 20.70 10.49 7.16
CA TRP A 365 21.54 10.37 8.34
C TRP A 365 21.79 11.74 8.98
N ALA A 366 22.07 12.79 8.20
CA ALA A 366 22.22 14.15 8.71
C ALA A 366 20.93 14.63 9.42
N TYR A 367 19.76 14.31 8.86
CA TYR A 367 18.48 14.56 9.53
C TYR A 367 18.29 13.71 10.78
N ALA A 368 18.69 12.44 10.75
CA ALA A 368 18.63 11.57 11.92
C ALA A 368 19.45 12.14 13.09
N GLN A 369 20.62 12.74 12.84
CA GLN A 369 21.43 13.36 13.91
C GLN A 369 20.72 14.49 14.66
N LYS A 370 19.74 15.15 14.02
CA LYS A 370 18.93 16.20 14.63
C LYS A 370 17.80 15.66 15.51
N SER A 371 17.53 14.35 15.48
CA SER A 371 16.48 13.72 16.28
C SER A 371 16.99 13.24 17.63
N TYR A 372 16.10 13.20 18.64
CA TYR A 372 16.46 12.83 20.01
C TYR A 372 17.12 11.45 20.13
N GLN A 373 16.65 10.46 19.36
CA GLN A 373 17.20 9.10 19.39
C GLN A 373 18.23 8.81 18.29
N ARG A 374 18.65 9.85 17.55
CA ARG A 374 19.50 9.71 16.36
C ARG A 374 18.96 8.70 15.35
N ALA A 375 17.63 8.59 15.27
CA ALA A 375 16.90 7.79 14.31
C ALA A 375 16.24 8.72 13.28
N PHE A 376 16.18 8.31 12.03
CA PHE A 376 15.52 9.10 10.99
C PHE A 376 14.07 9.38 11.39
N VAL A 377 13.58 10.62 11.29
CA VAL A 377 12.19 10.97 11.64
C VAL A 377 11.43 11.57 10.46
N SER A 378 12.02 12.58 9.82
CA SER A 378 11.45 13.32 8.71
C SER A 378 12.58 13.92 7.87
N VAL A 379 12.23 14.47 6.70
CA VAL A 379 13.10 15.39 5.95
C VAL A 379 12.78 16.86 6.25
N ARG A 380 11.67 17.14 6.96
CA ARG A 380 11.23 18.48 7.34
C ARG A 380 11.78 18.83 8.72
N GLU A 381 12.45 19.97 8.81
CA GLU A 381 13.15 20.35 10.03
C GLU A 381 12.22 20.65 11.21
N GLU A 382 11.04 21.20 10.92
CA GLU A 382 10.00 21.48 11.91
C GLU A 382 9.45 20.21 12.59
N ASP A 383 9.67 19.03 12.02
CA ASP A 383 9.17 17.77 12.56
C ASP A 383 10.11 17.14 13.58
N PHE A 384 11.39 17.53 13.59
CA PHE A 384 12.40 16.92 14.46
C PHE A 384 12.09 17.13 15.94
N GLN A 385 11.50 18.29 16.28
CA GLN A 385 11.11 18.63 17.65
C GLN A 385 9.71 18.14 18.05
N LYS A 386 8.91 17.68 17.08
CA LYS A 386 7.53 17.20 17.34
C LYS A 386 7.50 15.77 17.88
N TRP A 387 8.64 15.07 17.82
CA TRP A 387 8.80 13.75 18.40
C TRP A 387 8.83 13.83 19.92
N VAL A 388 7.92 13.11 20.58
CA VAL A 388 7.88 12.93 22.03
C VAL A 388 7.64 11.46 22.35
N PRO A 389 8.23 10.89 23.42
CA PRO A 389 8.18 9.45 23.74
C PRO A 389 6.79 8.80 23.85
N ASN A 390 5.70 9.58 23.85
CA ASN A 390 4.33 9.10 24.05
C ASN A 390 3.41 9.38 22.84
N ARG A 391 3.96 9.68 21.66
CA ARG A 391 3.16 10.04 20.47
C ARG A 391 3.43 9.06 19.33
N ASP A 392 2.37 8.42 18.82
CA ASP A 392 2.41 7.61 17.60
C ASP A 392 2.75 8.50 16.38
N VAL A 393 4.03 8.59 16.07
CA VAL A 393 4.58 9.53 15.09
C VAL A 393 4.45 9.04 13.65
N GLY A 394 4.30 7.74 13.42
CA GLY A 394 4.21 7.20 12.05
C GLY A 394 2.96 7.60 11.27
N SER A 395 1.95 8.21 11.92
CA SER A 395 0.75 8.74 11.26
C SER A 395 0.77 10.26 11.01
N CYS A 396 1.55 11.03 11.79
CA CYS A 396 1.44 12.49 11.82
C CYS A 396 2.52 13.26 11.05
N LEU A 397 3.34 12.56 10.26
CA LEU A 397 4.40 13.13 9.41
C LEU A 397 4.11 12.96 7.91
N ARG A 398 2.84 12.82 7.54
CA ARG A 398 2.38 12.79 6.14
C ARG A 398 2.51 14.20 5.55
N GLN A 399 2.88 14.29 4.26
CA GLN A 399 2.92 15.57 3.52
C GLN A 399 1.57 16.28 3.52
#